data_AF-A0A2P5N647-F1
#
_entry.id   AF-A0A2P5N647-F1
#
_cell.length_a   1.000
_cell.length_b   1.000
_cell.length_c   1.000
_cell.angle_alpha   90.00
_cell.angle_beta   90.00
_cell.angle_gamma   90.00
#
_symmetry.space_group_name_H-M   'P 1'
#
loop_
_entity.id
_entity.type
_entity.pdbx_description
1 polymer ?
#
loop_
_entity_poly.entity_id
_entity_poly.type
_entity_poly.pdbx_seq_one_letter_code
_entity_poly.pdbx_strand_id
1 'polypeptide(L)'
;MSEFKPSSTSTNLLSSGKSSRLMDMRNKSLNLHNDAAPASAQPQASDKSKQNPDLLLARQLIDQRVADILAGLPVGKQRSLFKVRYGFDPENIHLQPLAQLIKSLKIQHPKFERPSADMKNMLELTYNGQPVQ
;
A
#
# COMPACT_ATOMS: atom_id res chain seq x y z
N MET A 1 -25.58 -62.99 30.83
CA MET A 1 -25.60 -61.62 30.27
C MET A 1 -24.55 -60.84 31.05
N SER A 2 -23.45 -60.34 30.51
CA SER A 2 -23.20 -59.83 29.15
C SER A 2 -21.71 -59.96 28.77
N GLU A 3 -21.47 -60.21 27.49
CA GLU A 3 -20.16 -60.27 26.84
C GLU A 3 -19.53 -58.87 26.71
N PHE A 4 -18.20 -58.77 26.83
CA PHE A 4 -17.42 -57.58 26.47
C PHE A 4 -16.35 -57.99 25.44
N LYS A 5 -16.48 -57.46 24.21
CA LYS A 5 -15.46 -57.57 23.14
C LYS A 5 -14.66 -56.26 23.09
N PRO A 6 -13.31 -56.28 23.13
CA PRO A 6 -12.53 -55.10 22.78
C PRO A 6 -12.38 -54.96 21.26
N SER A 7 -12.69 -53.74 20.82
CA SER A 7 -12.73 -53.18 19.48
C SER A 7 -11.36 -53.18 18.78
N SER A 8 -11.40 -53.45 17.47
CA SER A 8 -10.30 -53.44 16.51
C SER A 8 -9.37 -52.23 16.60
N THR A 9 -8.06 -52.51 16.68
CA THR A 9 -6.98 -51.52 16.53
C THR A 9 -6.76 -51.22 15.05
N SER A 10 -7.21 -50.05 14.58
CA SER A 10 -6.96 -49.58 13.22
C SER A 10 -5.56 -48.98 13.10
N THR A 11 -4.67 -49.73 12.47
CA THR A 11 -3.43 -49.25 11.85
C THR A 11 -3.76 -48.28 10.71
N ASN A 12 -3.72 -46.98 10.98
CA ASN A 12 -3.82 -45.94 9.94
C ASN A 12 -2.65 -44.94 10.08
N LEU A 13 -1.43 -45.48 10.02
CA LEU A 13 -0.18 -44.84 10.43
C LEU A 13 0.60 -44.14 9.31
N LEU A 14 0.03 -43.93 8.11
CA LEU A 14 0.76 -43.29 7.00
C LEU A 14 -0.07 -42.29 6.16
N SER A 15 -1.02 -41.59 6.79
CA SER A 15 -1.68 -40.44 6.14
C SER A 15 -0.92 -39.14 6.43
N SER A 16 -0.09 -38.76 5.45
CA SER A 16 0.17 -37.41 4.95
C SER A 16 0.07 -36.20 5.92
N GLY A 17 1.24 -35.68 6.32
CA GLY A 17 1.58 -34.27 6.12
C GLY A 17 0.63 -33.16 6.62
N LYS A 18 -0.17 -33.36 7.67
CA LYS A 18 -1.14 -32.36 8.16
C LYS A 18 -1.11 -32.12 9.67
N SER A 19 0.05 -32.26 10.31
CA SER A 19 0.19 -31.79 11.70
C SER A 19 0.15 -30.26 11.70
N SER A 20 -1.03 -29.70 12.00
CA SER A 20 -1.28 -28.25 12.14
C SER A 20 -0.27 -27.61 13.10
N ARG A 21 0.12 -28.32 14.16
CA ARG A 21 1.14 -27.88 15.12
C ARG A 21 2.53 -27.70 14.48
N LEU A 22 2.90 -28.57 13.53
CA LEU A 22 4.16 -28.45 12.77
C LEU A 22 4.12 -27.29 11.76
N MET A 23 2.96 -27.01 11.15
CA MET A 23 2.78 -25.84 10.30
C MET A 23 2.90 -24.53 11.10
N ASP A 24 2.29 -24.46 12.29
CA ASP A 24 2.42 -23.28 13.16
C ASP A 24 3.86 -23.06 13.61
N MET A 25 4.61 -24.12 13.91
CA MET A 25 6.04 -23.99 14.24
C MET A 25 6.87 -23.51 13.04
N ARG A 26 6.58 -24.00 11.82
CA ARG A 26 7.23 -23.51 10.59
C ARG A 26 6.94 -22.04 10.33
N ASN A 27 5.67 -21.63 10.44
CA ASN A 27 5.26 -20.23 10.29
C ASN A 27 5.91 -19.33 11.34
N LYS A 28 6.04 -19.80 12.59
CA LYS A 28 6.77 -19.06 13.64
C LYS A 28 8.26 -18.96 13.36
N SER A 29 8.90 -19.99 12.80
CA SER A 29 10.34 -19.93 12.46
C SER A 29 10.67 -19.04 11.26
N LEU A 30 9.75 -18.87 10.32
CA LEU A 30 9.93 -17.97 9.16
C LEU A 30 9.82 -16.48 9.54
N ASN A 31 9.14 -16.16 10.65
CA ASN A 31 8.98 -14.78 11.12
C ASN A 31 10.06 -14.32 12.12
N LEU A 32 11.04 -15.16 12.45
CA LEU A 32 12.15 -14.80 13.35
C LEU A 32 13.41 -14.28 12.64
N HIS A 33 13.36 -14.08 11.31
CA HIS A 33 14.40 -13.41 10.52
C HIS A 33 13.84 -12.18 9.79
N ASN A 34 13.20 -11.28 10.52
CA ASN A 34 13.06 -9.90 10.04
C ASN A 34 12.87 -8.95 11.23
N ASP A 35 13.93 -8.79 12.02
CA ASP A 35 14.11 -7.58 12.83
C ASP A 35 14.38 -6.40 11.87
N ALA A 36 13.30 -5.84 11.35
CA ALA A 36 13.25 -4.48 10.84
C ALA A 36 11.83 -3.95 11.05
N ALA A 37 11.78 -2.75 11.64
CA ALA A 37 10.62 -1.92 11.98
C ALA A 37 9.44 -1.97 10.98
N PRO A 38 8.20 -1.64 11.40
CA PRO A 38 7.03 -1.67 10.52
C PRO A 38 7.25 -0.76 9.31
N ALA A 39 7.52 -1.40 8.17
CA ALA A 39 7.61 -0.75 6.88
C ALA A 39 6.20 -0.28 6.50
N SER A 40 6.01 1.03 6.64
CA SER A 40 5.16 1.84 5.77
C SER A 40 5.04 1.22 4.38
N ALA A 41 3.80 1.10 3.91
CA ALA A 41 3.43 0.64 2.58
C ALA A 41 4.46 1.06 1.52
N GLN A 42 5.24 0.09 1.02
CA GLN A 42 6.08 0.30 -0.14
C GLN A 42 5.18 0.41 -1.36
N PRO A 43 5.18 1.54 -2.10
CA PRO A 43 4.67 1.53 -3.45
C PRO A 43 5.58 0.62 -4.28
N GLN A 44 4.96 -0.35 -4.97
CA GLN A 44 5.64 -1.20 -5.93
C GLN A 44 6.42 -0.33 -6.91
N ALA A 45 7.75 -0.44 -6.83
CA ALA A 45 8.67 0.15 -7.79
C ALA A 45 8.56 -0.64 -9.10
N SER A 46 7.60 -0.25 -9.95
CA SER A 46 7.63 -0.59 -11.36
C SER A 46 8.69 0.26 -12.05
N ASP A 47 9.66 -0.45 -12.61
CA ASP A 47 10.61 -0.06 -13.65
C ASP A 47 11.50 1.18 -13.49
N LYS A 48 12.80 0.89 -13.54
CA LYS A 48 13.94 1.82 -13.63
C LYS A 48 14.00 2.52 -14.99
N SER A 49 12.96 3.23 -15.40
CA SER A 49 13.03 4.14 -16.56
C SER A 49 13.23 5.56 -16.04
N LYS A 50 14.50 6.00 -15.97
CA LYS A 50 14.92 7.41 -15.82
C LYS A 50 13.92 8.26 -15.02
N GLN A 51 13.85 8.06 -13.70
CA GLN A 51 12.91 8.82 -12.87
C GLN A 51 13.14 10.32 -13.07
N ASN A 52 12.19 10.95 -13.74
CA ASN A 52 12.22 12.37 -14.05
C ASN A 52 12.30 13.12 -12.71
N PRO A 53 13.33 13.93 -12.44
CA PRO A 53 13.52 14.55 -11.12
C PRO A 53 12.33 15.40 -10.70
N ASP A 54 11.62 15.98 -11.67
CA ASP A 54 10.39 16.75 -11.43
C ASP A 54 9.22 15.87 -10.96
N LEU A 55 9.15 14.62 -11.41
CA LEU A 55 8.12 13.68 -10.97
C LEU A 55 8.36 13.24 -9.53
N LEU A 56 9.61 12.96 -9.15
CA LEU A 56 9.97 12.64 -7.77
C LEU A 56 9.64 13.80 -6.83
N LEU A 57 10.00 15.02 -7.22
CA LEU A 57 9.68 16.22 -6.45
C LEU A 57 8.17 16.37 -6.28
N ALA A 58 7.39 16.16 -7.34
CA ALA A 58 5.95 16.28 -7.27
C ALA A 58 5.32 15.23 -6.35
N ARG A 59 5.78 13.98 -6.39
CA ARG A 59 5.37 12.95 -5.43
C ARG A 59 5.66 13.35 -4.00
N GLN A 60 6.88 13.78 -3.72
CA GLN A 60 7.28 14.17 -2.37
C GLN A 60 6.39 15.31 -1.82
N LEU A 61 6.09 16.31 -2.64
CA LEU A 61 5.20 17.42 -2.25
C LEU A 61 3.77 16.94 -2.00
N ILE A 62 3.27 16.00 -2.82
CA ILE A 62 1.95 15.39 -2.65
C ILE A 62 1.91 14.60 -1.34
N ASP A 63 2.88 13.71 -1.12
CA ASP A 63 2.93 12.84 0.06
C ASP A 63 3.03 13.65 1.34
N GLN A 64 3.91 14.66 1.36
CA GLN A 64 4.04 15.57 2.49
C GLN A 64 2.71 16.27 2.76
N ARG A 65 2.05 16.80 1.71
CA ARG A 65 0.80 17.52 1.89
C ARG A 65 -0.33 16.63 2.38
N VAL A 66 -0.39 15.40 1.90
CA VAL A 66 -1.38 14.40 2.31
C VAL A 66 -1.13 14.00 3.76
N ALA A 67 0.11 13.77 4.16
CA ALA A 67 0.48 13.48 5.54
C ALA A 67 0.06 14.63 6.47
N ASP A 68 0.33 15.89 6.10
CA ASP A 68 -0.08 17.07 6.88
C ASP A 68 -1.61 17.14 7.04
N ILE A 69 -2.35 16.87 5.96
CA ILE A 69 -3.82 16.86 5.99
C ILE A 69 -4.32 15.76 6.91
N LEU A 70 -3.79 14.54 6.79
CA LEU A 70 -4.22 13.39 7.58
C LEU A 70 -3.86 13.59 9.07
N ALA A 71 -2.70 14.16 9.37
CA ALA A 71 -2.29 14.50 10.73
C ALA A 71 -3.21 15.53 11.40
N GLY A 72 -3.79 16.45 10.61
CA GLY A 72 -4.76 17.43 11.09
C GLY A 72 -6.18 16.87 11.30
N LEU A 73 -6.44 15.62 10.92
CA LEU A 73 -7.76 15.00 11.04
C LEU A 73 -7.84 14.06 12.26
N PRO A 74 -9.00 13.94 12.90
CA PRO A 74 -9.18 13.05 14.05
C PRO A 74 -8.91 11.58 13.69
N VAL A 75 -8.18 10.91 14.57
CA VAL A 75 -7.79 9.50 14.42
C VAL A 75 -9.04 8.64 14.23
N GLY A 76 -8.98 7.70 13.28
CA GLY A 76 -10.10 6.82 12.92
C GLY A 76 -11.12 7.42 11.94
N LYS A 77 -11.11 8.75 11.71
CA LYS A 77 -11.98 9.42 10.71
C LYS A 77 -11.22 10.05 9.55
N GLN A 78 -9.88 9.97 9.56
CA GLN A 78 -9.00 10.57 8.56
C GLN A 78 -9.44 10.23 7.13
N ARG A 79 -9.62 8.94 6.82
CA ARG A 79 -10.05 8.47 5.50
C ARG A 79 -11.41 9.01 5.08
N SER A 80 -12.41 8.96 5.98
CA SER A 80 -13.77 9.42 5.68
C SER A 80 -13.80 10.93 5.42
N LEU A 81 -13.17 11.72 6.29
CA LEU A 81 -13.14 13.18 6.14
C LEU A 81 -12.31 13.63 4.94
N PHE A 82 -11.20 12.94 4.67
CA PHE A 82 -10.41 13.18 3.46
C PHE A 82 -11.26 12.93 2.20
N LYS A 83 -11.95 11.78 2.13
CA LYS A 83 -12.83 11.45 1.02
C LYS A 83 -13.96 12.47 0.82
N VAL A 84 -14.59 12.92 1.90
CA VAL A 84 -15.64 13.95 1.82
C VAL A 84 -15.09 15.26 1.27
N ARG A 85 -13.89 15.66 1.68
CA ARG A 85 -13.30 16.95 1.29
C ARG A 85 -12.71 16.96 -0.12
N TYR A 86 -12.10 15.85 -0.54
CA TYR A 86 -11.33 15.79 -1.79
C TYR A 86 -11.99 14.91 -2.88
N GLY A 87 -13.02 14.15 -2.53
CA GLY A 87 -13.78 13.31 -3.47
C GLY A 87 -13.15 11.94 -3.78
N PHE A 88 -12.00 11.62 -3.18
CA PHE A 88 -11.31 10.34 -3.37
C PHE A 88 -10.68 9.83 -2.07
N ASP A 89 -10.46 8.52 -1.99
CA ASP A 89 -9.75 7.89 -0.87
C ASP A 89 -8.24 8.17 -0.94
N PRO A 90 -7.55 8.39 0.19
CA PRO A 90 -6.10 8.64 0.20
C PRO A 90 -5.31 7.47 -0.41
N GLU A 91 -5.80 6.24 -0.29
CA GLU A 91 -5.19 5.06 -0.94
C GLU A 91 -5.20 5.17 -2.47
N ASN A 92 -6.16 5.89 -3.06
CA ASN A 92 -6.34 6.00 -4.51
C ASN A 92 -5.60 7.20 -5.13
N ILE A 93 -4.75 7.88 -4.36
CA ILE A 93 -3.90 8.98 -4.87
C ILE A 93 -3.09 8.53 -6.09
N HIS A 94 -2.63 7.28 -6.09
CA HIS A 94 -1.77 6.75 -7.15
C HIS A 94 -2.45 6.68 -8.54
N LEU A 95 -3.78 6.66 -8.58
CA LEU A 95 -4.59 6.57 -9.81
C LEU A 95 -4.90 7.94 -10.40
N GLN A 96 -4.71 9.01 -9.65
CA GLN A 96 -5.09 10.35 -10.08
C GLN A 96 -3.97 11.01 -10.89
N PRO A 97 -4.33 11.86 -11.89
CA PRO A 97 -3.36 12.71 -12.57
C PRO A 97 -2.69 13.68 -11.58
N LEU A 98 -1.38 13.93 -11.73
CA LEU A 98 -0.68 14.86 -10.86
C LEU A 98 -1.27 16.27 -10.90
N ALA A 99 -1.70 16.74 -12.08
CA ALA A 99 -2.37 18.03 -12.23
C ALA A 99 -3.59 18.15 -11.30
N GLN A 100 -4.39 17.08 -11.20
CA GLN A 100 -5.59 17.05 -10.38
C GLN A 100 -5.23 16.98 -8.89
N LEU A 101 -4.22 16.19 -8.51
CA LEU A 101 -3.72 16.13 -7.14
C LEU A 101 -3.20 17.48 -6.66
N ILE A 102 -2.35 18.14 -7.44
CA ILE A 102 -1.78 19.45 -7.11
C ILE A 102 -2.87 20.50 -6.93
N LYS A 103 -3.87 20.52 -7.83
CA LYS A 103 -5.01 21.45 -7.74
C LYS A 103 -5.89 21.16 -6.52
N SER A 104 -6.28 19.90 -6.31
CA SER A 104 -7.18 19.50 -5.22
C SER A 104 -6.55 19.68 -3.84
N LEU A 105 -5.28 19.32 -3.69
CA LEU A 105 -4.51 19.48 -2.45
C LEU A 105 -4.01 20.92 -2.23
N LYS A 106 -4.25 21.81 -3.20
CA LYS A 106 -3.82 23.22 -3.21
C LYS A 106 -2.33 23.38 -2.93
N ILE A 107 -1.51 22.57 -3.60
CA ILE A 107 -0.05 22.61 -3.45
C ILE A 107 0.48 23.85 -4.19
N GLN A 108 1.07 24.78 -3.45
CA GLN A 108 1.71 25.96 -4.01
C GLN A 108 3.20 25.68 -4.17
N HIS A 109 3.66 25.60 -5.42
CA HIS A 109 5.08 25.43 -5.71
C HIS A 109 5.41 26.17 -7.01
N PRO A 110 6.55 26.90 -7.09
CA PRO A 110 6.89 27.71 -8.26
C PRO A 110 6.89 26.93 -9.57
N LYS A 111 7.34 25.67 -9.54
CA LYS A 111 7.36 24.77 -10.71
C LYS A 111 5.96 24.38 -11.22
N PHE A 112 4.93 24.45 -10.38
CA PHE A 112 3.55 24.14 -10.78
C PHE A 112 2.76 25.39 -11.18
N GLU A 113 3.13 26.56 -10.68
CA GLU A 113 2.51 27.83 -11.05
C GLU A 113 2.96 28.29 -12.44
N ARG A 114 4.23 28.05 -12.79
CA ARG A 114 4.80 28.34 -14.11
C ARG A 114 5.46 27.09 -14.69
N PRO A 115 4.66 26.09 -15.12
CA PRO A 115 5.21 24.83 -15.59
C PRO A 115 5.90 25.01 -16.95
N SER A 116 7.10 24.45 -17.08
CA SER A 116 7.78 24.25 -18.36
C SER A 116 6.99 23.28 -19.26
N ALA A 117 7.31 23.23 -20.56
CA ALA A 117 6.65 22.31 -21.48
C ALA A 117 6.76 20.84 -21.02
N ASP A 118 7.94 20.43 -20.56
CA ASP A 118 8.17 19.08 -20.03
C ASP A 118 7.35 18.81 -18.76
N MET A 119 7.22 19.81 -17.88
CA MET A 119 6.42 19.70 -16.66
C MET A 119 4.93 19.59 -16.99
N LYS A 120 4.43 20.27 -18.03
CA LYS A 120 3.02 20.12 -18.44
C LYS A 120 2.69 18.70 -18.87
N ASN A 121 3.55 18.09 -19.70
CA ASN A 121 3.39 16.69 -20.10
C ASN A 121 3.48 15.75 -18.89
N MET A 122 4.33 16.08 -17.92
CA MET A 122 4.48 15.30 -16.69
C MET A 122 3.26 15.39 -15.76
N LEU A 123 2.60 16.55 -15.70
CA LEU A 123 1.40 16.77 -14.89
C LEU A 123 0.17 15.98 -15.38
N GLU A 124 0.15 15.60 -16.65
CA GLU A 124 -0.89 14.74 -17.24
C GLU A 124 -0.68 13.26 -16.89
N LEU A 125 0.50 12.87 -16.41
CA LEU A 125 0.74 11.53 -15.92
C LEU A 125 0.04 11.30 -14.58
N THR A 126 -0.27 10.04 -14.31
CA THR A 126 -0.65 9.55 -12.98
C THR A 126 0.51 9.70 -12.01
N TYR A 127 0.23 9.66 -10.70
CA TYR A 127 1.27 9.68 -9.65
C TYR A 127 2.40 8.68 -9.95
N ASN A 128 2.08 7.50 -10.51
CA ASN A 128 3.05 6.47 -10.87
C ASN A 128 3.84 6.72 -12.16
N GLY A 129 3.59 7.84 -12.86
CA GLY A 129 4.23 8.16 -14.14
C GLY A 129 3.62 7.44 -15.34
N GLN A 130 2.45 6.84 -15.19
CA GLN A 130 1.70 6.19 -16.28
C GLN A 130 0.76 7.21 -16.94
N PRO A 131 0.51 7.13 -18.25
CA PRO A 131 -0.54 7.93 -18.89
C PRO A 131 -1.90 7.56 -18.29
N VAL A 132 -2.76 8.57 -18.13
CA VAL A 132 -4.14 8.37 -17.69
C VAL A 132 -4.90 7.72 -18.86
N GLN A 133 -5.38 6.49 -18.67
CA GLN A 133 -6.16 5.76 -19.67
C GLN A 133 -7.61 6.23 -19.71
#